data_AF-A0A1R1YCF7-F1
#
_entry.id   AF-A0A1R1YCF7-F1
#
_cell.length_a   1.000
_cell.length_b   1.000
_cell.length_c   1.000
_cell.angle_alpha   90.00
_cell.angle_beta   90.00
_cell.angle_gamma   90.00
#
_symmetry.space_group_name_H-M   'P 1'
#
loop_
_entity.id
_entity.type
_entity.pdbx_description
1 polymer ?
#
loop_
_entity_poly.entity_id
_entity_poly.type
_entity_poly.pdbx_seq_one_letter_code
_entity_poly.pdbx_strand_id
1 'polypeptide(L)'
;MCSRDFKIVIGDTDSEDEFGIESDNHFPRQYLPYCSGSGLVPTMTGRVAKDVIQPINRIPRNNEVFIGEDHNNINLEFIKLHFKYEGRLSEYQAAKIIQTATKLFSELPNTLSVRAPTSSKFYLL
;
A
#
# COMPACT_ATOMS: atom_id res chain seq x y z
N MET A 1 23.14 -19.33 -12.26
CA MET A 1 22.91 -19.48 -10.81
C MET A 1 23.82 -18.50 -10.10
N CYS A 2 23.29 -17.39 -9.56
CA CYS A 2 24.11 -16.47 -8.78
C CYS A 2 24.17 -16.96 -7.33
N SER A 3 25.36 -17.36 -6.89
CA SER A 3 25.66 -17.72 -5.50
C SER A 3 25.40 -16.52 -4.59
N ARG A 4 24.74 -16.76 -3.44
CA ARG A 4 24.50 -15.75 -2.41
C ARG A 4 25.63 -15.80 -1.40
N ASP A 5 26.68 -15.03 -1.65
CA ASP A 5 27.69 -14.74 -0.65
C ASP A 5 27.55 -13.26 -0.24
N PHE A 6 26.79 -13.02 0.83
CA PHE A 6 26.75 -11.71 1.47
C PHE A 6 28.04 -11.53 2.28
N LYS A 7 29.04 -10.88 1.67
CA LYS A 7 30.22 -10.40 2.39
C LYS A 7 30.02 -8.93 2.73
N ILE A 8 29.70 -8.65 3.99
CA ILE A 8 29.76 -7.29 4.53
C ILE A 8 31.24 -6.98 4.70
N VAL A 9 31.77 -6.09 3.86
CA VAL A 9 33.10 -5.55 4.02
C VAL A 9 32.98 -4.37 4.98
N ILE A 10 33.31 -4.60 6.25
CA ILE A 10 33.60 -3.51 7.18
C ILE A 10 34.99 -3.02 6.79
N GLY A 11 35.09 -1.76 6.35
CA GLY A 11 36.34 -1.17 5.90
C GLY A 11 37.38 -1.20 7.02
N ASP A 12 38.55 -1.74 6.72
CA ASP A 12 39.71 -1.73 7.60
C ASP A 12 40.14 -0.27 7.83
N THR A 13 40.26 0.10 9.11
CA THR A 13 40.84 1.35 9.56
C THR A 13 42.35 1.26 9.47
N ASP A 14 42.98 1.97 8.53
CA ASP A 14 44.41 2.22 8.55
C ASP A 14 44.71 3.71 8.38
N SER A 15 45.67 4.16 9.19
CA SER A 15 46.42 5.44 9.20
C SER A 15 45.72 6.70 9.72
N GLU A 16 46.30 7.21 10.82
CA GLU A 16 46.11 8.55 11.38
C GLU A 16 46.65 9.62 10.42
N ASP A 17 45.82 10.57 9.99
CA ASP A 17 46.26 11.88 9.49
C ASP A 17 45.17 12.94 9.73
N GLU A 18 45.58 14.00 10.43
CA GLU A 18 45.02 15.34 10.64
C GLU A 18 43.52 15.58 10.96
N PHE A 19 43.31 16.16 12.15
CA PHE A 19 42.08 16.80 12.61
C PHE A 19 41.72 18.03 11.76
N GLY A 20 40.77 17.88 10.84
CA GLY A 20 40.00 18.96 10.24
C GLY A 20 38.53 18.84 10.63
N ILE A 21 38.01 19.75 11.45
CA ILE A 21 36.58 19.82 11.75
C ILE A 21 35.90 20.52 10.56
N GLU A 22 35.44 19.76 9.58
CA GLU A 22 34.44 20.22 8.61
C GLU A 22 33.13 19.48 8.85
N SER A 23 32.13 20.25 9.26
CA SER A 23 30.78 19.81 9.59
C SER A 23 29.99 19.50 8.32
N ASP A 24 30.38 18.45 7.60
CA ASP A 24 29.56 17.94 6.51
C ASP A 24 28.94 16.62 6.97
N ASN A 25 27.62 16.67 7.17
CA ASN A 25 26.76 15.51 7.40
C ASN A 25 26.80 14.59 6.17
N HIS A 26 27.90 13.88 5.96
CA HIS A 26 28.04 12.85 4.95
C HIS A 26 27.39 11.57 5.48
N PHE A 27 26.05 11.56 5.52
CA PHE A 27 25.34 10.29 5.62
C PHE A 27 25.78 9.42 4.44
N PRO A 28 26.38 8.24 4.66
CA PRO A 28 26.80 7.40 3.55
C PRO A 28 25.53 7.00 2.80
N ARG A 29 25.35 7.58 1.60
CA ARG A 29 24.31 7.17 0.66
C ARG A 29 24.65 5.74 0.24
N GLN A 30 24.10 4.77 0.96
CA GLN A 30 24.20 3.36 0.61
C GLN A 30 23.42 3.12 -0.68
N TYR A 31 24.06 3.36 -1.82
CA TYR A 31 23.49 3.03 -3.12
C TYR A 31 23.74 1.55 -3.39
N LEU A 32 22.66 0.77 -3.46
CA LEU A 32 22.74 -0.63 -3.87
C LEU A 32 22.95 -0.71 -5.39
N PRO A 33 24.06 -1.28 -5.88
CA PRO A 33 24.24 -1.53 -7.30
C PRO A 33 23.35 -2.70 -7.75
N TYR A 34 22.43 -2.46 -8.69
CA TYR A 34 21.66 -3.53 -9.34
C TYR A 34 22.11 -3.65 -10.80
N CYS A 35 22.59 -4.84 -11.20
CA CYS A 35 23.10 -5.09 -12.53
C CYS A 35 21.95 -5.25 -13.54
N SER A 36 21.87 -4.39 -14.55
CA SER A 36 21.20 -4.69 -15.81
C SER A 36 22.27 -5.12 -16.82
N GLY A 37 22.01 -6.14 -17.63
CA GLY A 37 22.99 -6.95 -18.38
C GLY A 37 23.89 -6.27 -19.43
N SER A 38 24.10 -4.95 -19.39
CA SER A 38 25.00 -4.21 -20.28
C SER A 38 25.47 -2.91 -19.62
N GLY A 39 26.55 -2.97 -18.82
CA GLY A 39 27.14 -1.79 -18.17
C GLY A 39 26.39 -1.27 -16.93
N LEU A 40 27.13 -0.96 -15.87
CA LEU A 40 26.58 -0.49 -14.60
C LEU A 40 26.33 1.02 -14.64
N VAL A 41 25.14 1.45 -15.06
CA VAL A 41 24.66 2.80 -14.78
C VAL A 41 23.63 2.73 -13.64
N PRO A 42 23.99 3.12 -12.40
CA PRO A 42 23.04 3.10 -11.28
C PRO A 42 21.91 4.11 -11.55
N THR A 43 20.69 3.62 -11.74
CA THR A 43 19.51 4.48 -11.87
C THR A 43 19.06 4.91 -10.48
N MET A 44 19.27 6.19 -10.14
CA MET A 44 18.98 6.77 -8.81
C MET A 44 17.48 6.99 -8.52
N THR A 45 16.61 6.72 -9.49
CA THR A 45 15.19 7.09 -9.44
C THR A 45 14.24 5.90 -9.26
N GLY A 46 14.75 4.67 -9.13
CA GLY A 46 13.95 3.44 -9.02
C GLY A 46 13.82 2.90 -7.59
N ARG A 47 12.73 2.17 -7.30
CA ARG A 47 12.59 1.40 -6.04
C ARG A 47 13.61 0.28 -5.99
N VAL A 48 14.26 0.12 -4.83
CA VAL A 48 15.17 -0.98 -4.53
C VAL A 48 14.41 -2.30 -4.39
N ALA A 49 13.33 -2.31 -3.60
CA ALA A 49 12.49 -3.48 -3.38
C ALA A 49 11.37 -3.56 -4.42
N LYS A 50 11.66 -4.14 -5.58
CA LYS A 50 10.70 -4.26 -6.70
C LYS A 50 9.63 -5.32 -6.48
N ASP A 51 9.91 -6.35 -5.68
CA ASP A 51 8.98 -7.46 -5.39
C ASP A 51 7.84 -7.07 -4.45
N VAL A 52 7.98 -5.93 -3.75
CA VAL A 52 6.94 -5.42 -2.87
C VAL A 52 5.90 -4.69 -3.70
N ILE A 53 4.65 -5.17 -3.67
CA ILE A 53 3.53 -4.56 -4.37
C ILE A 53 3.37 -3.10 -3.93
N GLN A 54 3.06 -2.22 -4.89
CA GLN A 54 2.86 -0.80 -4.61
C GLN A 54 1.43 -0.52 -4.16
N PRO A 55 1.24 0.40 -3.20
CA PRO A 55 -0.09 0.86 -2.85
C PRO A 55 -0.72 1.66 -3.99
N ILE A 56 -2.05 1.68 -4.04
CA ILE A 56 -2.79 2.52 -4.98
C ILE A 56 -2.75 3.97 -4.49
N ASN A 57 -2.02 4.82 -5.21
CA ASN A 57 -1.86 6.23 -4.86
C ASN A 57 -3.01 7.14 -5.35
N ARG A 58 -3.96 6.61 -6.12
CA ARG A 58 -5.07 7.40 -6.69
C ARG A 58 -6.34 7.29 -5.85
N ILE A 59 -7.03 8.40 -5.69
CA ILE A 59 -8.40 8.43 -5.16
C ILE A 59 -9.34 7.98 -6.29
N PRO A 60 -10.24 7.02 -6.05
CA PRO A 60 -11.16 6.54 -7.08
C PRO A 60 -12.24 7.56 -7.40
N ARG A 61 -12.78 7.49 -8.62
CA ARG A 61 -13.92 8.30 -9.04
C ARG A 61 -15.21 7.76 -8.42
N ASN A 62 -16.22 8.62 -8.27
CA ASN A 62 -17.51 8.22 -7.69
C ASN A 62 -18.15 7.05 -8.45
N ASN A 63 -18.03 7.01 -9.77
CA ASN A 63 -18.59 5.96 -10.62
C ASN A 63 -17.81 4.63 -10.53
N GLU A 64 -16.59 4.62 -9.99
CA GLU A 64 -15.85 3.38 -9.69
C GLU A 64 -16.34 2.76 -8.37
N VAL A 65 -16.77 3.61 -7.43
CA VAL A 65 -17.18 3.23 -6.06
C VAL A 65 -18.67 2.89 -5.97
N PHE A 66 -19.54 3.64 -6.66
CA PHE A 66 -20.99 3.49 -6.61
C PHE A 66 -21.54 3.01 -7.95
N ILE A 67 -22.50 2.08 -7.91
CA ILE A 67 -23.16 1.47 -9.07
C ILE A 67 -24.63 1.92 -9.12
N GLY A 68 -25.15 2.11 -10.33
CA GLY A 68 -26.54 2.46 -10.61
C GLY A 68 -26.77 3.97 -10.64
N GLU A 69 -27.88 4.38 -11.26
CA GLU A 69 -28.23 5.80 -11.43
C GLU A 69 -28.40 6.51 -10.07
N ASP A 70 -28.94 5.79 -9.09
CA ASP A 70 -29.18 6.31 -7.74
C ASP A 70 -27.91 6.37 -6.86
N HIS A 71 -26.80 5.79 -7.31
CA HIS A 71 -25.54 5.69 -6.55
C HIS A 71 -25.72 5.15 -5.11
N ASN A 72 -26.75 4.33 -4.88
CA ASN A 72 -27.06 3.74 -3.57
C ASN A 72 -26.31 2.43 -3.34
N ASN A 73 -25.96 1.73 -4.42
CA ASN A 73 -25.24 0.47 -4.35
C ASN A 73 -23.74 0.71 -4.48
N ILE A 74 -22.97 -0.06 -3.72
CA ILE A 74 -21.51 0.03 -3.68
C ILE A 74 -20.92 -1.08 -4.57
N ASN A 75 -19.90 -0.75 -5.36
CA ASN A 75 -19.12 -1.73 -6.11
C ASN A 75 -18.20 -2.51 -5.16
N LEU A 76 -18.72 -3.61 -4.60
CA LEU A 76 -17.99 -4.45 -3.64
C LEU A 76 -16.72 -5.06 -4.23
N GLU A 77 -16.74 -5.45 -5.50
CA GLU A 77 -15.57 -6.04 -6.17
C GLU A 77 -14.43 -5.01 -6.26
N PHE A 78 -14.76 -3.80 -6.71
CA PHE A 78 -13.81 -2.70 -6.79
C PHE A 78 -13.24 -2.34 -5.42
N ILE A 79 -14.10 -2.11 -4.43
CA ILE A 79 -13.66 -1.69 -3.09
C ILE A 79 -12.77 -2.75 -2.43
N LYS A 80 -13.12 -4.03 -2.56
CA LYS A 80 -12.33 -5.12 -2.01
C LYS A 80 -10.91 -5.13 -2.58
N LEU A 81 -10.77 -4.95 -3.89
CA LEU A 81 -9.46 -4.87 -4.54
C LEU A 81 -8.72 -3.57 -4.20
N HIS A 82 -9.44 -2.44 -4.14
CA HIS A 82 -8.86 -1.14 -3.82
C HIS A 82 -8.25 -1.14 -2.41
N PHE A 83 -8.98 -1.64 -1.41
CA PHE A 83 -8.46 -1.77 -0.05
C PHE A 83 -7.40 -2.85 0.11
N LYS A 84 -7.44 -3.92 -0.69
CA LYS A 84 -6.36 -4.93 -0.72
C LYS A 84 -5.00 -4.32 -1.07
N TYR A 85 -5.00 -3.30 -1.93
CA TYR A 85 -3.79 -2.57 -2.33
C TYR A 85 -3.69 -1.20 -1.64
N GLU A 86 -4.22 -1.08 -0.42
CA GLU A 86 -4.09 0.11 0.45
C GLU A 86 -4.61 1.42 -0.16
N GLY A 87 -5.50 1.33 -1.14
CA GLY A 87 -6.14 2.48 -1.75
C GLY A 87 -7.05 3.22 -0.76
N ARG A 88 -7.11 4.54 -0.89
CA ARG A 88 -7.97 5.41 -0.06
C ARG A 88 -9.18 5.89 -0.85
N LEU A 89 -10.28 6.16 -0.14
CA LEU A 89 -11.46 6.79 -0.71
C LEU A 89 -11.41 8.30 -0.50
N SER A 90 -12.19 9.04 -1.29
CA SER A 90 -12.48 10.44 -1.01
C SER A 90 -13.28 10.56 0.30
N GLU A 91 -13.11 11.67 1.02
CA GLU A 91 -13.88 11.97 2.24
C GLU A 91 -15.39 11.87 1.98
N TYR A 92 -15.87 12.45 0.88
CA TYR A 92 -17.28 12.38 0.49
C TYR A 92 -17.76 10.93 0.30
N GLN A 93 -16.96 10.09 -0.36
CA GLN A 93 -17.30 8.69 -0.61
C GLN A 93 -17.37 7.92 0.71
N ALA A 94 -16.40 8.12 1.59
CA ALA A 94 -16.35 7.48 2.90
C ALA A 94 -17.53 7.94 3.79
N ALA A 95 -17.77 9.25 3.84
CA ALA A 95 -18.89 9.83 4.60
C ALA A 95 -20.23 9.28 4.11
N LYS A 96 -20.43 9.18 2.79
CA LYS A 96 -21.65 8.60 2.21
C LYS A 96 -21.87 7.16 2.65
N ILE A 97 -20.83 6.31 2.59
CA ILE A 97 -20.90 4.90 3.01
C ILE A 97 -21.23 4.79 4.51
N ILE A 98 -20.60 5.62 5.35
CA ILE A 98 -20.84 5.60 6.79
C ILE A 98 -22.26 6.08 7.12
N GLN A 99 -22.74 7.12 6.45
CA GLN A 99 -24.09 7.65 6.67
C GLN A 99 -25.17 6.67 6.22
N THR A 100 -25.00 6.01 5.07
CA THR A 100 -25.96 4.98 4.61
C THR A 100 -25.97 3.77 5.54
N ALA A 101 -24.81 3.31 6.00
CA ALA A 101 -24.72 2.24 6.99
C ALA A 101 -25.34 2.64 8.34
N THR A 102 -25.08 3.87 8.80
CA THR A 102 -25.67 4.40 10.04
C THR A 102 -27.19 4.44 9.95
N LYS A 103 -27.75 4.88 8.83
CA LYS A 103 -29.20 4.88 8.60
C LYS A 103 -29.76 3.46 8.70
N LEU A 104 -29.14 2.50 8.00
CA LEU A 104 -29.57 1.10 8.05
C LEU A 104 -29.50 0.52 9.46
N PHE A 105 -28.40 0.78 10.19
CA PHE A 105 -28.23 0.27 11.55
C PHE A 105 -29.15 0.96 12.57
N SER A 106 -29.52 2.21 12.34
CA SER A 106 -30.47 2.92 13.22
C SER A 106 -31.89 2.35 13.17
N GLU A 107 -32.24 1.69 12.07
CA GLU A 107 -33.54 1.04 11.87
C GLU A 107 -33.58 -0.39 12.45
N LEU A 108 -32.42 -0.95 12.83
CA LEU A 108 -32.34 -2.31 13.38
C LEU A 108 -32.79 -2.36 14.85
N PRO A 109 -33.48 -3.43 15.27
CA PRO A 109 -33.77 -3.66 16.68
C PRO A 109 -32.48 -3.94 17.46
N ASN A 110 -32.45 -3.58 18.75
CA ASN A 110 -31.32 -3.88 19.64
C ASN A 110 -31.02 -5.40 19.73
N THR A 111 -32.01 -6.26 19.47
CA THR A 111 -31.85 -7.72 19.42
C THR A 111 -32.16 -8.24 18.03
N LEU A 112 -31.13 -8.74 17.33
CA LEU A 112 -31.25 -9.35 16.02
C LEU A 112 -31.64 -10.83 16.13
N SER A 113 -32.71 -11.23 15.43
CA SER A 113 -33.08 -12.63 15.29
C SER A 113 -32.51 -13.19 13.99
N VAL A 114 -31.43 -13.96 14.09
CA VAL A 114 -30.75 -14.58 12.94
C VAL A 114 -30.90 -16.10 13.04
N ARG A 115 -31.41 -16.75 11.98
CA ARG A 115 -31.54 -18.21 11.92
C ARG A 115 -30.22 -18.85 11.48
N ALA A 116 -29.93 -20.06 11.97
CA ALA A 116 -28.80 -20.86 11.49
C ALA A 116 -29.00 -21.32 10.03
N PRO A 117 -27.93 -21.60 9.25
CA PRO A 117 -26.50 -21.38 9.52
C PRO A 117 -26.05 -19.95 9.17
N THR A 118 -25.16 -19.39 9.98
CA THR A 118 -24.81 -17.94 9.96
C THR A 118 -23.43 -17.61 9.39
N SER A 119 -22.74 -18.56 8.76
CA SER A 119 -21.49 -18.28 8.04
C SER A 119 -21.75 -18.06 6.54
N SER A 120 -21.53 -16.82 6.12
CA SER A 120 -21.67 -16.27 4.76
C SER A 120 -21.15 -17.17 3.63
N LYS A 121 -22.10 -17.79 2.91
CA LYS A 121 -22.06 -18.10 1.46
C LYS A 121 -23.49 -18.14 0.93
N PHE A 122 -24.18 -17.01 1.01
CA PHE A 122 -25.42 -16.78 0.29
C PHE A 122 -25.19 -15.61 -0.68
N TYR A 123 -24.65 -15.92 -1.85
CA TYR A 123 -24.96 -15.09 -3.01
C TYR A 123 -26.41 -15.42 -3.38
N LEU A 124 -27.34 -14.55 -3.00
CA LEU A 124 -28.67 -14.46 -3.61
C LEU A 124 -28.87 -13.00 -4.00
N LEU A 125 -28.21 -12.62 -5.09
CA LEU A 125 -28.74 -11.78 -6.15
C LEU A 125 -28.45 -12.49 -7.47
#